data_AF-A0A8T4QD28-F1
#
_entry.id   AF-A0A8T4QD28-F1
#
_cell.length_a   1.000
_cell.length_b   1.000
_cell.length_c   1.000
_cell.angle_alpha   90.00
_cell.angle_beta   90.00
_cell.angle_gamma   90.00
#
_symmetry.space_group_name_H-M   'P 1'
#
loop_
_entity.id
_entity.type
_entity.pdbx_description
1 polymer ?
#
loop_
_entity_poly.entity_id
_entity_poly.type
_entity_poly.pdbx_seq_one_letter_code
_entity_poly.pdbx_strand_id
1 'polypeptide(L)'
;MSERRFLITFPNDDTTTHYLFVWEKEVLEFASKKGIDFTKFEGKEVTRQNVEKFLSKMKPRFVVFNGHGDERSISGFHREKIIEMNVNEEALESKIVYSISCRSACELGESCVKKGTEAFIGYKDDFIFPTDKNKSATPIKDELSKPYLEASNALIISILKGNSIDAAWKASQGVFSKNFNKLLTSESPPEAESTLWAMLWDKDNQVYYGNGSAVF
;
A
#
# COMPACT_ATOMS: atom_id res chain seq x y z
N MET A 1 25.69 4.81 -9.87
CA MET A 1 24.64 5.11 -8.88
C MET A 1 23.39 4.36 -9.34
N SER A 2 22.83 3.47 -8.53
CA SER A 2 21.54 2.82 -8.88
C SER A 2 20.48 3.90 -8.99
N GLU A 3 19.83 4.03 -10.14
CA GLU A 3 18.69 4.95 -10.30
C GLU A 3 17.61 4.57 -9.28
N ARG A 4 17.17 5.55 -8.47
CA ARG A 4 16.11 5.35 -7.48
C ARG A 4 14.78 5.23 -8.22
N ARG A 5 14.35 4.00 -8.46
CA ARG A 5 13.10 3.65 -9.15
C ARG A 5 12.16 2.90 -8.20
N PHE A 6 10.86 3.13 -8.33
CA PHE A 6 9.85 2.28 -7.70
C PHE A 6 8.88 1.60 -8.69
N LEU A 7 8.31 0.47 -8.25
CA LEU A 7 7.22 -0.23 -8.92
C LEU A 7 5.92 0.01 -8.14
N ILE A 8 4.81 0.18 -8.84
CA ILE A 8 3.47 0.23 -8.24
C ILE A 8 2.48 -0.57 -9.09
N THR A 9 1.70 -1.44 -8.45
CA THR A 9 0.73 -2.30 -9.13
C THR A 9 -0.70 -1.84 -8.91
N PHE A 10 -1.56 -1.97 -9.92
CA PHE A 10 -2.99 -1.66 -9.86
C PHE A 10 -3.82 -2.73 -10.59
N PRO A 11 -4.26 -3.80 -9.90
CA PRO A 11 -5.14 -4.80 -10.52
C PRO A 11 -6.40 -4.16 -11.12
N ASN A 12 -7.03 -3.23 -10.40
CA ASN A 12 -8.14 -2.40 -10.88
C ASN A 12 -9.24 -3.21 -11.60
N ASP A 13 -9.59 -4.36 -11.03
CA ASP A 13 -10.55 -5.32 -11.58
C ASP A 13 -11.79 -5.51 -10.71
N ASP A 14 -11.85 -4.83 -9.55
CA ASP A 14 -13.02 -4.70 -8.71
C ASP A 14 -13.13 -3.32 -8.04
N THR A 15 -14.21 -3.09 -7.28
CA THR A 15 -14.45 -1.79 -6.64
C THR A 15 -13.32 -1.39 -5.69
N THR A 16 -12.87 -2.29 -4.82
CA THR A 16 -11.82 -1.99 -3.84
C THR A 16 -10.53 -1.57 -4.53
N THR A 17 -10.08 -2.34 -5.49
CA THR A 17 -8.84 -2.04 -6.23
C THR A 17 -8.98 -0.82 -7.15
N HIS A 18 -10.20 -0.49 -7.58
CA HIS A 18 -10.49 0.76 -8.28
C HIS A 18 -10.33 2.00 -7.39
N TYR A 19 -10.77 1.94 -6.13
CA TYR A 19 -10.55 3.03 -5.18
C TYR A 19 -9.05 3.30 -4.98
N LEU A 20 -8.26 2.25 -4.75
CA LEU A 20 -6.80 2.36 -4.62
C LEU A 20 -6.18 3.03 -5.86
N PHE A 21 -6.55 2.57 -7.06
CA PHE A 21 -6.08 3.14 -8.31
C PHE A 21 -6.41 4.63 -8.47
N VAL A 22 -7.63 5.04 -8.16
CA VAL A 22 -8.05 6.44 -8.31
C VAL A 22 -7.33 7.35 -7.32
N TRP A 23 -7.24 6.93 -6.06
CA TRP A 23 -6.64 7.73 -5.00
C TRP A 23 -5.13 7.84 -5.13
N GLU A 24 -4.43 6.79 -5.55
CA GLU A 24 -2.97 6.81 -5.71
C GLU A 24 -2.49 7.55 -6.97
N LYS A 25 -3.40 8.11 -7.78
CA LYS A 25 -2.99 9.06 -8.84
C LYS A 25 -2.19 10.23 -8.28
N GLU A 26 -2.49 10.69 -7.07
CA GLU A 26 -1.73 11.76 -6.43
C GLU A 26 -0.27 11.37 -6.14
N VAL A 27 -0.03 10.09 -5.84
CA VAL A 27 1.33 9.54 -5.64
C VAL A 27 2.11 9.60 -6.95
N LEU A 28 1.47 9.18 -8.06
CA LEU A 28 2.10 9.22 -9.38
C LEU A 28 2.39 10.65 -9.84
N GLU A 29 1.46 11.57 -9.59
CA GLU A 29 1.68 12.99 -9.84
C GLU A 29 2.82 13.56 -9.00
N PHE A 30 2.90 13.20 -7.72
CA PHE A 30 4.00 13.60 -6.85
C PHE A 30 5.33 13.09 -7.38
N ALA A 31 5.42 11.81 -7.72
CA ALA A 31 6.63 11.19 -8.28
C ALA A 31 7.08 11.89 -9.56
N SER A 32 6.14 12.11 -10.49
CA SER A 32 6.40 12.82 -11.75
C SER A 32 6.90 14.25 -11.52
N LYS A 33 6.24 15.02 -10.65
CA LYS A 33 6.64 16.39 -10.29
C LYS A 33 8.03 16.45 -9.63
N LYS A 34 8.46 15.38 -8.96
CA LYS A 34 9.78 15.27 -8.33
C LYS A 34 10.84 14.63 -9.22
N GLY A 35 10.50 14.23 -10.44
CA GLY A 35 11.42 13.53 -11.34
C GLY A 35 11.86 12.17 -10.82
N ILE A 36 11.04 11.52 -9.98
CA ILE A 36 11.28 10.17 -9.48
C ILE A 36 10.88 9.18 -10.56
N ASP A 37 11.77 8.24 -10.89
CA ASP A 37 11.51 7.20 -11.87
C ASP A 37 10.56 6.13 -11.30
N PHE A 38 9.55 5.75 -12.08
CA PHE A 38 8.59 4.75 -11.65
C PHE A 38 8.05 3.92 -12.81
N THR A 39 7.65 2.71 -12.48
CA THR A 39 6.89 1.85 -13.39
C THR A 39 5.56 1.49 -12.76
N LYS A 40 4.50 1.60 -13.54
CA LYS A 40 3.14 1.24 -13.16
C LYS A 40 2.71 0.02 -13.97
N PHE A 41 2.23 -1.02 -13.29
CA PHE A 41 1.45 -2.08 -13.95
C PHE A 41 -0.02 -1.91 -13.61
N GLU A 42 -0.89 -2.01 -14.61
CA GLU A 42 -2.33 -1.82 -14.46
C GLU A 42 -3.13 -2.94 -15.15
N GLY A 43 -4.22 -3.38 -14.52
CA GLY A 43 -5.10 -4.40 -15.09
C GLY A 43 -4.35 -5.69 -15.38
N LYS A 44 -4.56 -6.22 -16.59
CA LYS A 44 -3.93 -7.45 -17.11
C LYS A 44 -2.40 -7.46 -17.11
N GLU A 45 -1.73 -6.34 -16.84
CA GLU A 45 -0.27 -6.31 -16.71
C GLU A 45 0.21 -6.76 -15.33
N VAL A 46 -0.66 -6.74 -14.31
CA VAL A 46 -0.34 -7.14 -12.93
C VAL A 46 -0.40 -8.66 -12.78
N THR A 47 0.54 -9.33 -13.43
CA THR A 47 0.72 -10.80 -13.40
C THR A 47 2.02 -11.16 -12.71
N ARG A 48 2.12 -12.40 -12.20
CA ARG A 48 3.34 -12.91 -11.56
C ARG A 48 4.53 -12.78 -12.50
N GLN A 49 4.36 -13.21 -13.74
CA GLN A 49 5.42 -13.19 -14.76
C GLN A 49 5.96 -11.76 -14.99
N ASN A 50 5.08 -10.78 -15.13
CA ASN A 50 5.50 -9.41 -15.38
C ASN A 50 6.19 -8.80 -14.16
N VAL A 51 5.63 -9.02 -12.96
CA VAL A 51 6.20 -8.54 -11.70
C VAL A 51 7.58 -9.14 -11.47
N GLU A 52 7.73 -10.47 -11.50
CA GLU A 52 9.04 -11.13 -11.29
C GLU A 52 10.09 -10.70 -12.33
N LYS A 53 9.70 -10.62 -13.61
CA LYS A 53 10.57 -10.16 -14.68
C LYS A 53 11.03 -8.73 -14.45
N PHE A 54 10.15 -7.86 -13.94
CA PHE A 54 10.52 -6.48 -13.63
C PHE A 54 11.43 -6.40 -12.41
N LEU A 55 11.08 -7.09 -11.32
CA LEU A 55 11.86 -7.10 -10.07
C LEU A 55 13.29 -7.57 -10.30
N SER A 56 13.48 -8.59 -11.14
CA SER A 56 14.80 -9.14 -11.48
C SER A 56 15.62 -8.23 -12.41
N LYS A 57 15.00 -7.65 -13.45
CA LYS A 57 15.70 -6.86 -14.47
C LYS A 57 15.95 -5.42 -14.05
N MET A 58 14.90 -4.76 -13.54
CA MET A 58 14.94 -3.33 -13.25
C MET A 58 15.36 -3.04 -11.81
N LYS A 59 15.33 -4.06 -10.94
CA LYS A 59 15.78 -3.98 -9.54
C LYS A 59 15.28 -2.71 -8.83
N PRO A 60 13.96 -2.43 -8.83
CA PRO A 60 13.43 -1.26 -8.16
C PRO A 60 13.80 -1.29 -6.68
N ARG A 61 14.02 -0.10 -6.11
CA ARG A 61 14.36 0.07 -4.71
C ARG A 61 13.13 -0.05 -3.80
N PHE A 62 11.99 0.43 -4.30
CA PHE A 62 10.72 0.44 -3.59
C PHE A 62 9.62 -0.22 -4.44
N VAL A 63 8.74 -0.98 -3.81
CA VAL A 63 7.62 -1.66 -4.46
C VAL A 63 6.35 -1.43 -3.67
N VAL A 64 5.31 -0.95 -4.34
CA VAL A 64 3.96 -0.79 -3.78
C VAL A 64 3.05 -1.81 -4.44
N PHE A 65 2.45 -2.68 -3.63
CA PHE A 65 1.46 -3.63 -4.10
C PHE A 65 0.07 -3.18 -3.67
N ASN A 66 -0.77 -2.83 -4.64
CA ASN A 66 -2.22 -2.77 -4.43
C ASN A 66 -2.84 -4.08 -4.89
N GLY A 67 -3.80 -4.55 -4.11
CA GLY A 67 -4.58 -5.72 -4.49
C GLY A 67 -5.14 -6.42 -3.28
N HIS A 68 -5.74 -7.56 -3.55
CA HIS A 68 -6.15 -8.46 -2.48
C HIS A 68 -4.98 -9.31 -2.02
N GLY A 69 -5.19 -10.10 -0.98
CA GLY A 69 -4.23 -11.08 -0.51
C GLY A 69 -4.74 -11.80 0.72
N ASP A 70 -3.83 -12.52 1.34
CA ASP A 70 -4.03 -13.27 2.57
C ASP A 70 -2.72 -13.25 3.39
N GLU A 71 -2.68 -14.04 4.45
CA GLU A 71 -1.52 -14.17 5.34
C GLU A 71 -0.21 -14.50 4.60
N ARG A 72 -0.31 -15.14 3.43
CA ARG A 72 0.80 -15.81 2.74
C ARG A 72 0.99 -15.34 1.30
N SER A 73 0.16 -14.44 0.78
CA SER A 73 0.22 -14.02 -0.61
C SER A 73 -0.36 -12.63 -0.88
N ILE A 74 0.15 -12.03 -1.95
CA ILE A 74 -0.36 -10.79 -2.55
C ILE A 74 -0.89 -11.14 -3.94
N SER A 75 -2.10 -10.67 -4.25
CA SER A 75 -2.77 -10.90 -5.52
C SER A 75 -2.65 -9.72 -6.49
N GLY A 76 -2.52 -10.06 -7.77
CA GLY A 76 -2.64 -9.18 -8.92
C GLY A 76 -4.01 -9.27 -9.57
N PHE A 77 -4.04 -9.12 -10.89
CA PHE A 77 -5.27 -9.14 -11.70
C PHE A 77 -6.00 -10.47 -11.57
N HIS A 78 -7.33 -10.43 -11.42
CA HIS A 78 -8.19 -11.61 -11.24
C HIS A 78 -7.72 -12.58 -10.15
N ARG A 79 -7.22 -12.02 -9.04
CA ARG A 79 -6.72 -12.77 -7.88
C ARG A 79 -5.51 -13.67 -8.17
N GLU A 80 -4.80 -13.44 -9.28
CA GLU A 80 -3.55 -14.15 -9.57
C GLU A 80 -2.52 -13.87 -8.45
N LYS A 81 -2.00 -14.88 -7.78
CA LYS A 81 -0.97 -14.68 -6.74
C LYS A 81 0.34 -14.21 -7.38
N ILE A 82 0.75 -12.98 -7.13
CA ILE A 82 1.97 -12.39 -7.71
C ILE A 82 3.20 -12.54 -6.82
N ILE A 83 3.00 -12.53 -5.50
CA ILE A 83 4.02 -12.85 -4.50
C ILE A 83 3.40 -13.84 -3.52
N GLU A 84 4.10 -14.92 -3.20
CA GLU A 84 3.60 -16.01 -2.36
C GLU A 84 4.73 -16.59 -1.50
N MET A 85 4.42 -16.81 -0.23
CA MET A 85 5.36 -17.31 0.76
C MET A 85 5.81 -18.75 0.45
N ASN A 86 7.11 -19.00 0.53
CA ASN A 86 7.80 -20.22 0.12
C ASN A 86 7.69 -20.55 -1.38
N VAL A 87 7.40 -19.56 -2.22
CA VAL A 87 7.28 -19.75 -3.67
C VAL A 87 8.21 -18.80 -4.42
N ASN A 88 8.11 -17.50 -4.15
CA ASN A 88 8.85 -16.50 -4.92
C ASN A 88 9.14 -15.20 -4.14
N GLU A 89 8.94 -15.16 -2.82
CA GLU A 89 9.05 -13.93 -2.05
C GLU A 89 10.50 -13.41 -1.93
N GLU A 90 11.51 -14.25 -2.22
CA GLU A 90 12.90 -13.81 -2.44
C GLU A 90 13.05 -12.82 -3.61
N ALA A 91 12.09 -12.73 -4.53
CA ALA A 91 12.09 -11.70 -5.57
C ALA A 91 12.09 -10.27 -4.98
N LEU A 92 11.75 -10.13 -3.71
CA LEU A 92 11.73 -8.87 -2.95
C LEU A 92 13.02 -8.61 -2.16
N GLU A 93 14.08 -9.40 -2.37
CA GLU A 93 15.39 -9.18 -1.74
C GLU A 93 15.93 -7.76 -2.03
N SER A 94 16.49 -7.14 -0.98
CA SER A 94 17.06 -5.79 -0.98
C SER A 94 16.08 -4.65 -1.34
N LYS A 95 14.77 -4.90 -1.24
CA LYS A 95 13.72 -3.90 -1.53
C LYS A 95 13.07 -3.39 -0.27
N ILE A 96 12.54 -2.18 -0.36
CA ILE A 96 11.47 -1.71 0.51
C ILE A 96 10.15 -2.11 -0.14
N VAL A 97 9.21 -2.64 0.63
CA VAL A 97 7.91 -3.10 0.14
C VAL A 97 6.81 -2.47 0.99
N TYR A 98 5.80 -1.90 0.34
CA TYR A 98 4.53 -1.58 0.98
C TYR A 98 3.41 -2.38 0.31
N SER A 99 2.68 -3.16 1.11
CA SER A 99 1.59 -4.00 0.64
C SER A 99 0.25 -3.52 1.20
N ILE A 100 -0.57 -2.95 0.33
CA ILE A 100 -1.98 -2.63 0.60
C ILE A 100 -2.78 -3.87 0.20
N SER A 101 -2.58 -4.93 0.98
CA SER A 101 -3.12 -6.26 0.75
C SER A 101 -3.39 -6.90 2.12
N CYS A 102 -4.64 -7.32 2.34
CA CYS A 102 -5.13 -7.81 3.62
C CYS A 102 -4.23 -8.91 4.20
N ARG A 103 -3.92 -8.81 5.50
CA ARG A 103 -3.16 -9.83 6.26
C ARG A 103 -1.76 -10.17 5.73
N SER A 104 -1.26 -9.46 4.71
CA SER A 104 0.06 -9.71 4.11
C SER A 104 1.24 -9.56 5.08
N ALA A 105 1.06 -8.85 6.21
CA ALA A 105 2.06 -8.75 7.26
C ALA A 105 1.89 -9.79 8.40
N CYS A 106 0.99 -10.78 8.27
CA CYS A 106 0.88 -11.88 9.23
C CYS A 106 2.04 -12.87 9.11
N GLU A 107 2.20 -13.50 7.95
CA GLU A 107 3.27 -14.48 7.71
C GLU A 107 4.21 -14.03 6.59
N LEU A 108 3.66 -13.58 5.46
CA LEU A 108 4.43 -13.21 4.27
C LEU A 108 5.45 -12.10 4.57
N GLY A 109 5.05 -11.02 5.22
CA GLY A 109 5.94 -9.89 5.53
C GLY A 109 7.17 -10.29 6.34
N GLU A 110 7.02 -11.17 7.34
CA GLU A 110 8.17 -11.70 8.07
C GLU A 110 9.04 -12.62 7.20
N SER A 111 8.43 -13.46 6.36
CA SER A 111 9.16 -14.34 5.45
C SER A 111 10.02 -13.54 4.47
N CYS A 112 9.46 -12.48 3.88
CA CYS A 112 10.17 -11.55 3.00
C CYS A 112 11.43 -11.00 3.67
N VAL A 113 11.32 -10.50 4.91
CA VAL A 113 12.48 -9.96 5.65
C VAL A 113 13.50 -11.05 5.97
N LYS A 114 13.06 -12.25 6.38
CA LYS A 114 13.95 -13.41 6.59
C LYS A 114 14.69 -13.80 5.31
N LYS A 115 14.09 -13.59 4.14
CA LYS A 115 14.69 -13.80 2.80
C LYS A 115 15.39 -12.57 2.22
N GLY A 116 15.63 -11.53 3.01
CA GLY A 116 16.49 -10.40 2.63
C GLY A 116 15.75 -9.19 2.06
N THR A 117 14.42 -9.12 2.11
CA THR A 117 13.71 -7.85 1.94
C THR A 117 14.15 -6.87 3.02
N GLU A 118 14.52 -5.65 2.65
CA GLU A 118 15.13 -4.72 3.59
C GLU A 118 14.11 -4.17 4.58
N ALA A 119 12.91 -3.86 4.11
CA ALA A 119 11.77 -3.52 4.95
C ALA A 119 10.47 -3.91 4.27
N PHE A 120 9.52 -4.43 5.05
CA PHE A 120 8.18 -4.78 4.58
C PHE A 120 7.14 -4.07 5.44
N ILE A 121 6.31 -3.24 4.83
CA ILE A 121 5.18 -2.54 5.44
C ILE A 121 3.90 -3.19 4.91
N GLY A 122 2.96 -3.50 5.80
CA GLY A 122 1.67 -4.08 5.42
C GLY A 122 0.72 -4.13 6.60
N TYR A 123 -0.30 -4.98 6.52
CA TYR A 123 -1.34 -5.09 7.53
C TYR A 123 -1.38 -6.49 8.15
N LYS A 124 -1.46 -6.58 9.47
CA LYS A 124 -1.68 -7.83 10.23
C LYS A 124 -3.14 -8.30 10.21
N ASP A 125 -4.02 -7.49 9.66
CA ASP A 125 -5.42 -7.87 9.45
C ASP A 125 -5.92 -7.24 8.15
N ASP A 126 -7.20 -7.36 7.86
CA ASP A 126 -7.82 -6.73 6.70
C ASP A 126 -7.63 -5.21 6.72
N PHE A 127 -7.32 -4.62 5.56
CA PHE A 127 -7.33 -3.16 5.37
C PHE A 127 -8.74 -2.73 4.98
N ILE A 128 -9.37 -1.90 5.81
CA ILE A 128 -10.81 -1.61 5.75
C ILE A 128 -11.03 -0.12 5.54
N PHE A 129 -11.50 0.24 4.35
CA PHE A 129 -12.00 1.58 4.07
C PHE A 129 -13.49 1.51 3.65
N PRO A 130 -14.41 2.04 4.46
CA PRO A 130 -15.81 2.14 4.07
C PRO A 130 -15.96 3.02 2.83
N THR A 131 -16.91 2.68 1.96
CA THR A 131 -17.17 3.41 0.71
C THR A 131 -18.64 3.78 0.58
N ASP A 132 -18.92 4.95 0.01
CA ASP A 132 -20.28 5.29 -0.42
C ASP A 132 -20.58 4.56 -1.74
N LYS A 133 -21.57 3.66 -1.71
CA LYS A 133 -22.00 2.88 -2.88
C LYS A 133 -22.35 3.76 -4.08
N ASN A 134 -22.85 4.98 -3.84
CA ASN A 134 -23.21 5.96 -4.87
C ASN A 134 -21.99 6.70 -5.45
N LYS A 135 -20.80 6.51 -4.88
CA LYS A 135 -19.54 7.14 -5.30
C LYS A 135 -18.55 6.17 -5.92
N SER A 136 -18.91 4.90 -6.07
CA SER A 136 -18.07 3.88 -6.72
C SER A 136 -17.57 4.28 -8.12
N ALA A 137 -18.36 5.04 -8.90
CA ALA A 137 -17.96 5.58 -10.21
C ALA A 137 -17.12 6.86 -10.13
N THR A 138 -17.08 7.54 -8.98
CA THR A 138 -16.26 8.73 -8.71
C THR A 138 -15.57 8.65 -7.34
N PRO A 139 -14.65 7.68 -7.12
CA PRO A 139 -14.05 7.43 -5.80
C PRO A 139 -13.40 8.66 -5.14
N ILE A 140 -12.83 9.57 -5.93
CA ILE A 140 -12.18 10.78 -5.43
C ILE A 140 -13.14 11.76 -4.74
N LYS A 141 -14.46 11.62 -4.97
CA LYS A 141 -15.52 12.42 -4.33
C LYS A 141 -16.14 11.72 -3.13
N ASP A 142 -15.64 10.54 -2.77
CA ASP A 142 -16.10 9.79 -1.61
C ASP A 142 -15.36 10.26 -0.35
N GLU A 143 -16.01 11.12 0.42
CA GLU A 143 -15.44 11.62 1.68
C GLU A 143 -15.38 10.53 2.78
N LEU A 144 -16.06 9.39 2.59
CA LEU A 144 -16.03 8.28 3.55
C LEU A 144 -14.71 7.51 3.49
N SER A 145 -14.23 7.18 2.29
CA SER A 145 -12.99 6.41 2.08
C SER A 145 -11.73 7.27 2.10
N LYS A 146 -11.86 8.56 1.78
CA LYS A 146 -10.77 9.54 1.75
C LYS A 146 -9.82 9.48 2.95
N PRO A 147 -10.27 9.46 4.21
CA PRO A 147 -9.37 9.58 5.34
C PRO A 147 -8.40 8.39 5.49
N TYR A 148 -8.79 7.22 4.98
CA TYR A 148 -8.00 5.97 5.00
C TYR A 148 -6.96 5.98 3.87
N LEU A 149 -7.40 6.39 2.68
CA LEU A 149 -6.57 6.41 1.49
C LEU A 149 -5.53 7.55 1.55
N GLU A 150 -5.87 8.69 2.17
CA GLU A 150 -4.89 9.73 2.52
C GLU A 150 -3.79 9.19 3.46
N ALA A 151 -4.15 8.36 4.44
CA ALA A 151 -3.18 7.79 5.37
C ALA A 151 -2.25 6.77 4.69
N SER A 152 -2.80 5.95 3.77
CA SER A 152 -2.02 5.04 2.93
C SER A 152 -1.04 5.81 2.02
N ASN A 153 -1.54 6.84 1.32
CA ASN A 153 -0.74 7.63 0.39
C ASN A 153 0.35 8.45 1.12
N ALA A 154 0.08 8.91 2.34
CA ALA A 154 1.06 9.60 3.16
C ALA A 154 2.30 8.73 3.45
N LEU A 155 2.12 7.42 3.63
CA LEU A 155 3.25 6.48 3.77
C LEU A 155 4.12 6.49 2.52
N ILE A 156 3.51 6.26 1.36
CA ILE A 156 4.19 6.18 0.06
C ILE A 156 4.92 7.49 -0.23
N ILE A 157 4.24 8.62 -0.09
CA ILE A 157 4.82 9.95 -0.32
C ILE A 157 5.98 10.23 0.65
N SER A 158 5.89 9.79 1.92
CA SER A 158 6.98 9.96 2.88
C SER A 158 8.23 9.17 2.49
N ILE A 159 8.08 7.92 2.04
CA ILE A 159 9.19 7.10 1.52
C ILE A 159 9.80 7.78 0.29
N LEU A 160 8.99 8.23 -0.66
CA LEU A 160 9.47 8.91 -1.88
C LEU A 160 10.17 10.25 -1.60
N LYS A 161 9.92 10.89 -0.45
CA LYS A 161 10.66 12.07 0.02
C LYS A 161 12.05 11.73 0.59
N GLY A 162 12.39 10.44 0.69
CA GLY A 162 13.65 9.97 1.25
C GLY A 162 13.65 9.85 2.77
N ASN A 163 12.48 9.85 3.42
CA ASN A 163 12.39 9.57 4.84
C ASN A 163 12.66 8.08 5.12
N SER A 164 13.11 7.77 6.34
CA SER A 164 13.26 6.39 6.78
C SER A 164 11.90 5.70 6.88
N ILE A 165 11.90 4.36 6.85
CA ILE A 165 10.67 3.57 7.01
C ILE A 165 9.95 3.87 8.32
N ASP A 166 10.68 4.00 9.43
CA ASP A 166 10.11 4.37 10.72
C ASP A 166 9.43 5.75 10.68
N ALA A 167 10.06 6.73 10.03
CA ALA A 167 9.49 8.07 9.86
C ALA A 167 8.28 8.06 8.90
N ALA A 168 8.30 7.25 7.85
CA ALA A 168 7.19 7.08 6.93
C ALA A 168 5.98 6.40 7.57
N TRP A 169 6.21 5.34 8.34
CA TRP A 169 5.18 4.68 9.15
C TRP A 169 4.57 5.68 10.15
N LYS A 170 5.39 6.39 10.92
CA LYS A 170 4.91 7.44 11.85
C LYS A 170 4.09 8.54 11.15
N ALA A 171 4.47 8.91 9.92
CA ALA A 171 3.69 9.88 9.14
C ALA A 171 2.29 9.34 8.80
N SER A 172 2.18 8.08 8.35
CA SER A 172 0.89 7.42 8.10
C SER A 172 0.05 7.32 9.37
N GLN A 173 0.65 6.86 10.47
CA GLN A 173 0.01 6.80 11.80
C GLN A 173 -0.48 8.16 12.28
N GLY A 174 0.27 9.23 12.00
CA GLY A 174 -0.12 10.61 12.27
C GLY A 174 -1.34 11.06 11.47
N VAL A 175 -1.44 10.64 10.19
CA VAL A 175 -2.61 10.93 9.35
C VAL A 175 -3.83 10.16 9.83
N PHE A 176 -3.70 8.86 10.15
CA PHE A 176 -4.78 8.09 10.80
C PHE A 176 -5.28 8.79 12.07
N SER A 177 -4.36 9.19 12.96
CA SER A 177 -4.71 9.84 14.23
C SER A 177 -5.38 11.20 14.03
N LYS A 178 -4.89 11.99 13.08
CA LYS A 178 -5.50 13.29 12.72
C LYS A 178 -6.92 13.10 12.20
N ASN A 179 -7.12 12.13 11.31
CA ASN A 179 -8.40 11.85 10.68
C ASN A 179 -9.40 11.25 11.67
N PHE A 180 -8.95 10.35 12.55
CA PHE A 180 -9.74 9.85 13.67
C PHE A 180 -10.23 10.99 14.59
N ASN A 181 -9.33 11.88 15.01
CA ASN A 181 -9.70 13.03 15.86
C ASN A 181 -10.69 13.97 15.17
N LYS A 182 -10.52 14.21 13.86
CA LYS A 182 -11.46 15.03 13.08
C LYS A 182 -12.86 14.41 13.10
N LEU A 183 -12.99 13.11 12.87
CA LEU A 183 -14.26 12.37 12.88
C LEU A 183 -14.91 12.30 14.27
N LEU A 184 -14.13 12.31 15.36
CA LEU A 184 -14.67 12.41 16.72
C LEU A 184 -15.29 13.78 17.02
N THR A 185 -14.76 14.84 16.40
CA THR A 185 -15.16 16.23 16.71
C THR A 185 -16.19 16.82 15.75
N SER A 186 -16.49 16.16 14.63
CA SER A 186 -17.58 16.56 13.74
C SER A 186 -18.95 16.20 14.32
N GLU A 187 -20.01 16.90 13.92
CA GLU A 187 -21.38 16.39 14.06
C GLU A 187 -21.52 15.17 13.15
N SER A 188 -21.21 14.00 13.69
CA SER A 188 -20.97 12.84 12.85
C SER A 188 -22.29 12.12 12.51
N PRO A 189 -22.55 11.81 11.22
CA PRO A 189 -23.74 11.07 10.80
C PRO A 189 -23.73 9.63 11.35
N PRO A 190 -24.85 8.88 11.29
CA PRO A 190 -24.96 7.54 11.87
C PRO A 190 -23.89 6.54 11.43
N GLU A 191 -23.26 6.71 10.26
CA GLU A 191 -22.16 5.87 9.79
C GLU A 191 -20.80 6.16 10.47
N ALA A 192 -20.74 7.09 11.42
CA ALA A 192 -19.52 7.51 12.08
C ALA A 192 -18.87 6.44 12.96
N GLU A 193 -19.67 5.57 13.58
CA GLU A 193 -19.15 4.54 14.49
C GLU A 193 -18.34 3.48 13.73
N SER A 194 -18.87 2.97 12.61
CA SER A 194 -18.14 2.04 11.75
C SER A 194 -16.92 2.69 11.10
N THR A 195 -17.00 3.99 10.82
CA THR A 195 -15.87 4.77 10.29
C THR A 195 -14.75 4.95 11.33
N LEU A 196 -15.09 5.25 12.58
CA LEU A 196 -14.09 5.39 13.65
C LEU A 196 -13.42 4.06 13.98
N TRP A 197 -14.20 2.97 14.00
CA TRP A 197 -13.67 1.62 14.22
C TRP A 197 -12.69 1.22 13.14
N ALA A 198 -13.06 1.34 11.85
CA ALA A 198 -12.19 0.96 10.74
C ALA A 198 -10.90 1.79 10.72
N MET A 199 -10.98 3.09 11.06
CA MET A 199 -9.82 3.98 11.14
C MET A 199 -8.81 3.51 12.20
N LEU A 200 -9.31 3.17 13.40
CA LEU A 200 -8.48 2.63 14.48
C LEU A 200 -7.92 1.25 14.12
N TRP A 201 -8.74 0.41 13.49
CA TRP A 201 -8.38 -0.91 13.02
C TRP A 201 -7.20 -0.89 12.05
N ASP A 202 -7.29 -0.11 10.96
CA ASP A 202 -6.22 0.01 9.97
C ASP A 202 -4.94 0.56 10.59
N LYS A 203 -5.09 1.58 11.45
CA LYS A 203 -3.98 2.19 12.16
C LYS A 203 -3.22 1.16 13.01
N ASP A 204 -3.93 0.37 13.82
CA ASP A 204 -3.34 -0.58 14.77
C ASP A 204 -2.83 -1.86 14.09
N ASN A 205 -3.36 -2.20 12.91
CA ASN A 205 -2.92 -3.34 12.13
C ASN A 205 -1.83 -3.02 11.09
N GLN A 206 -1.60 -1.75 10.75
CA GLN A 206 -0.47 -1.35 9.90
C GLN A 206 0.85 -1.49 10.67
N VAL A 207 1.73 -2.37 10.20
CA VAL A 207 3.04 -2.63 10.80
C VAL A 207 4.15 -2.58 9.76
N TYR A 208 5.39 -2.52 10.24
CA TYR A 208 6.55 -2.80 9.41
C TYR A 208 7.50 -3.81 10.09
N TYR A 209 8.19 -4.58 9.26
CA TYR A 209 9.29 -5.47 9.65
C TYR A 209 10.58 -5.05 8.95
N GLY A 210 11.72 -5.48 9.50
CA GLY A 210 13.05 -5.24 8.93
C GLY A 210 13.67 -3.92 9.37
N ASN A 211 14.43 -3.29 8.48
CA ASN A 211 15.24 -2.11 8.77
C ASN A 211 14.38 -0.82 8.76
N GLY A 212 13.99 -0.36 9.95
CA GLY A 212 13.28 0.92 10.11
C GLY A 212 14.07 2.16 9.65
N SER A 213 15.40 2.06 9.50
CA SER A 213 16.26 3.15 9.00
C SER A 213 16.46 3.12 7.48
N ALA A 214 15.90 2.13 6.77
CA ALA A 214 15.98 2.03 5.32
C ALA A 214 15.35 3.25 4.65
N VAL A 215 15.95 3.70 3.53
CA VAL A 215 15.50 4.83 2.72
C VAL A 215 15.42 4.47 1.25
N PHE A 216 14.57 5.20 0.52
CA PHE A 216 14.44 5.13 -0.94
C PHE A 216 15.64 5.78 -1.66
#